data_AF-A0A0B7FR40-F1
#
_entry.id   AF-A0A0B7FR40-F1
#
_cell.length_a   1.000
_cell.length_b   1.000
_cell.length_c   1.000
_cell.angle_alpha   90.00
_cell.angle_beta   90.00
_cell.angle_gamma   90.00
#
_symmetry.space_group_name_H-M   'P 1'
#
loop_
_entity.id
_entity.type
_entity.pdbx_description
1 polymer ?
#
loop_
_entity_poly.entity_id
_entity_poly.type
_entity_poly.pdbx_seq_one_letter_code
_entity_poly.pdbx_strand_id
1 'polypeptide(L)'
;MYYLLASALSTAVLSSGSPLESRQSDPCTKIVNQAWSKPSEVSSCLSSFPFNATLRDNVMDVLSRTFSQFHTSTNFHLKMPDPFTDDTVDLIGEFQRIRTTTYKSDLELHRDISTTVKRLGDSHAGYVNYCYDSLFSTYLPFPLAVLARPGAEEVQNIYVVPEASEVVASEFGTQAVDIWKAALGGRNLTEFNGAQIVAIDGQDPWTVVDNYAATAGGFQAKTTRQNGFFASYDMWSYTLGGFAQTALPPPSDAVSLTLIRNGTTSQETYNVPYLSRIGSKTVGFTDSQSLWSNNCLPTRKTNGGFPSNAVANSKMKTMAGSKPTAEEDPFSQPAKFQTAPIMAPIVDGRRETFANLVYDEPRDIALPERLLPNGQVSGYGALSWYMLDDGKTAVLWMSSFDGRANEVRKAIVNGLKSVKEKGAVRLLVDVTNNGGGLICTASFLHRVLAGPQPGLDVQPGLDGSVRAQDLPQKMVAKIVAGGLPEGDTSYYTPSNYKNSQGVEYADNFNWLDPPVNVQVNGISDKFSQKIGDTCLPFSQVPPDTQPFAFENIAIISNGRCASACSLFSILMRTKYNIKTVVLGGKPETTQQYCVTGSQERYPRTSRLFDKQLSR
;
A
#
# COMPACT_ATOMS: atom_id res chain seq x y z
N MET A 1 -55.47 -18.12 -60.27
CA MET A 1 -56.65 -17.25 -60.50
C MET A 1 -57.63 -17.56 -59.38
N TYR A 2 -57.91 -16.58 -58.51
CA TYR A 2 -58.98 -16.49 -57.49
C TYR A 2 -59.36 -17.70 -56.62
N TYR A 3 -59.42 -17.49 -55.29
CA TYR A 3 -60.57 -17.68 -54.37
C TYR A 3 -60.04 -17.40 -52.94
N LEU A 4 -60.33 -16.25 -52.31
CA LEU A 4 -61.51 -15.86 -51.52
C LEU A 4 -61.91 -16.80 -50.35
N LEU A 5 -61.64 -16.28 -49.14
CA LEU A 5 -62.44 -16.23 -47.91
C LEU A 5 -62.73 -17.48 -47.03
N ALA A 6 -62.26 -17.32 -45.78
CA ALA A 6 -63.03 -17.37 -44.52
C ALA A 6 -63.10 -18.67 -43.68
N SER A 7 -62.35 -18.60 -42.56
CA SER A 7 -62.69 -18.95 -41.17
C SER A 7 -63.23 -20.33 -40.79
N ALA A 8 -62.48 -21.01 -39.90
CA ALA A 8 -63.04 -21.79 -38.79
C ALA A 8 -62.04 -21.85 -37.62
N LEU A 9 -62.54 -21.58 -36.41
CA LEU A 9 -61.85 -21.76 -35.14
C LEU A 9 -61.37 -23.22 -34.98
N SER A 10 -60.22 -23.42 -34.34
CA SER A 10 -59.92 -24.68 -33.65
C SER A 10 -59.11 -24.42 -32.40
N THR A 11 -59.61 -25.07 -31.35
CA THR A 11 -59.30 -24.99 -29.94
C THR A 11 -57.87 -25.38 -29.58
N ALA A 12 -57.36 -24.69 -28.55
CA ALA A 12 -56.07 -24.90 -27.93
C ALA A 12 -55.88 -26.35 -27.44
N VAL A 13 -54.71 -26.91 -27.74
CA VAL A 13 -54.13 -28.02 -26.97
C VAL A 13 -52.96 -27.43 -26.19
N LEU A 14 -53.16 -27.27 -24.89
CA LEU A 14 -52.13 -26.92 -23.92
C LEU A 14 -51.11 -28.06 -23.84
N SER A 15 -49.97 -27.90 -24.51
CA SER A 15 -48.75 -28.60 -24.14
C SER A 15 -48.18 -27.89 -22.92
N SER A 16 -48.45 -28.41 -21.73
CA SER A 16 -47.76 -28.03 -20.50
C SER A 16 -46.33 -28.57 -20.56
N GLY A 17 -45.45 -27.88 -21.27
CA GLY A 17 -44.02 -28.00 -21.06
C GLY A 17 -43.71 -27.48 -19.66
N SER A 18 -43.32 -28.35 -18.74
CA SER A 18 -42.81 -27.95 -17.43
C SER A 18 -41.49 -27.20 -17.62
N PRO A 19 -41.35 -25.92 -17.22
CA PRO A 19 -40.04 -25.35 -17.01
C PRO A 19 -39.61 -25.73 -15.59
N LEU A 20 -39.16 -26.97 -15.42
CA LEU A 20 -38.19 -27.27 -14.36
C LEU A 20 -36.81 -26.85 -14.89
N GLU A 21 -36.65 -25.57 -15.20
CA GLU A 21 -35.34 -24.94 -15.03
C GLU A 21 -35.10 -24.98 -13.53
N SER A 22 -34.17 -25.83 -13.09
CA SER A 22 -33.69 -25.80 -11.72
C SER A 22 -33.23 -24.36 -11.45
N ARG A 23 -34.02 -23.58 -10.69
CA ARG A 23 -33.57 -22.29 -10.17
C ARG A 23 -32.30 -22.57 -9.39
N GLN A 24 -31.16 -22.28 -10.00
CA GLN A 24 -29.87 -22.41 -9.35
C GLN A 24 -29.93 -21.53 -8.11
N SER A 25 -29.75 -22.15 -6.94
CA SER A 25 -29.76 -21.42 -5.66
C SER A 25 -28.75 -20.28 -5.74
N ASP A 26 -29.17 -19.09 -5.29
CA ASP A 26 -28.30 -17.92 -5.28
C ASP A 26 -26.99 -18.25 -4.52
N PRO A 27 -25.82 -18.10 -5.16
CA PRO A 27 -24.55 -18.54 -4.57
C PRO A 27 -24.15 -17.74 -3.33
N CYS A 28 -24.63 -16.51 -3.18
CA CYS A 28 -24.32 -15.67 -2.01
C CYS A 28 -25.06 -16.11 -0.75
N THR A 29 -26.17 -16.83 -0.86
CA THR A 29 -26.89 -17.37 0.31
C THR A 29 -26.01 -18.29 1.16
N LYS A 30 -25.00 -18.93 0.57
CA LYS A 30 -24.08 -19.84 1.28
C LYS A 30 -23.17 -19.13 2.28
N ILE A 31 -22.82 -17.87 2.01
CA ILE A 31 -21.85 -17.12 2.82
C ILE A 31 -22.52 -16.14 3.79
N VAL A 32 -23.86 -16.11 3.82
CA VAL A 32 -24.64 -15.28 4.75
C VAL A 32 -24.43 -15.78 6.18
N ASN A 33 -24.12 -14.86 7.11
CA ASN A 33 -23.94 -15.13 8.53
C ASN A 33 -22.87 -16.20 8.86
N GLN A 34 -21.94 -16.47 7.95
CA GLN A 34 -20.79 -17.32 8.21
C GLN A 34 -19.64 -16.51 8.82
N ALA A 35 -19.03 -17.03 9.88
CA ALA A 35 -17.78 -16.48 10.40
C ALA A 35 -16.63 -16.73 9.41
N TRP A 36 -16.63 -17.90 8.77
CA TRP A 36 -15.60 -18.38 7.86
C TRP A 36 -16.22 -19.05 6.65
N SER A 37 -15.85 -18.62 5.45
CA SER A 37 -16.27 -19.20 4.18
C SER A 37 -15.08 -19.72 3.39
N LYS A 38 -15.32 -20.68 2.49
CA LYS A 38 -14.29 -21.15 1.56
C LYS A 38 -14.06 -20.13 0.44
N PRO A 39 -12.82 -20.00 -0.09
CA PRO A 39 -12.55 -19.17 -1.26
C PRO A 39 -13.50 -19.44 -2.44
N SER A 40 -13.81 -20.70 -2.73
CA SER A 40 -14.71 -21.08 -3.82
C SER A 40 -16.14 -20.61 -3.62
N GLU A 41 -16.64 -20.57 -2.38
CA GLU A 41 -17.97 -20.07 -2.03
C GLU A 41 -18.04 -18.55 -2.21
N VAL A 42 -17.03 -17.84 -1.71
CA VAL A 42 -16.88 -16.39 -1.90
C VAL A 42 -16.77 -16.06 -3.38
N SER A 43 -15.89 -16.74 -4.10
CA SER A 43 -15.66 -16.49 -5.52
C SER A 43 -16.89 -16.81 -6.37
N SER A 44 -17.69 -17.82 -6.00
CA SER A 44 -18.98 -18.12 -6.64
C SER A 44 -20.01 -17.01 -6.42
N CYS A 45 -20.09 -16.48 -5.20
CA CYS A 45 -20.97 -15.35 -4.89
C CYS A 45 -20.57 -14.09 -5.67
N LEU A 46 -19.31 -13.67 -5.59
CA LEU A 46 -18.83 -12.46 -6.26
C LEU A 46 -18.90 -12.55 -7.79
N SER A 47 -18.76 -13.75 -8.35
CA SER A 47 -18.90 -13.98 -9.80
C SER A 47 -20.36 -13.97 -10.27
N SER A 48 -21.34 -13.95 -9.36
CA SER A 48 -22.77 -13.87 -9.73
C SER A 48 -23.18 -12.48 -10.20
N PHE A 49 -22.37 -11.44 -9.94
CA PHE A 49 -22.66 -10.08 -10.36
C PHE A 49 -22.46 -9.93 -11.87
N PRO A 50 -23.52 -9.56 -12.62
CA PRO A 50 -23.47 -9.52 -14.07
C PRO A 50 -22.57 -8.38 -14.56
N PHE A 51 -21.80 -8.66 -15.61
CA PHE A 51 -21.01 -7.65 -16.31
C PHE A 51 -21.92 -6.54 -16.89
N ASN A 52 -21.51 -5.28 -16.75
CA ASN A 52 -22.21 -4.12 -17.28
C ASN A 52 -21.27 -3.22 -18.12
N ALA A 53 -21.51 -3.19 -19.43
CA ALA A 53 -20.67 -2.41 -20.37
C ALA A 53 -20.70 -0.90 -20.10
N THR A 54 -21.85 -0.34 -19.68
CA THR A 54 -21.95 1.08 -19.33
C THR A 54 -21.11 1.42 -18.11
N LEU A 55 -21.11 0.56 -17.09
CA LEU A 55 -20.26 0.73 -15.91
C LEU A 55 -18.78 0.65 -16.29
N ARG A 56 -18.39 -0.37 -17.07
CA ARG A 56 -17.03 -0.50 -17.61
C ARG A 56 -16.59 0.76 -18.35
N ASP A 57 -17.40 1.27 -19.26
CA ASP A 57 -17.04 2.41 -20.11
C ASP A 57 -16.85 3.70 -19.30
N ASN A 58 -17.66 3.87 -18.24
CA ASN A 58 -17.52 4.97 -17.28
C ASN A 58 -16.22 4.85 -16.47
N VAL A 59 -15.92 3.65 -15.93
CA VAL A 59 -14.67 3.42 -15.18
C VAL A 59 -13.46 3.65 -16.08
N MET A 60 -13.48 3.15 -17.32
CA MET A 60 -12.40 3.36 -18.28
C MET A 60 -12.23 4.82 -18.69
N ASP A 61 -13.32 5.60 -18.81
CA ASP A 61 -13.22 7.05 -19.10
C ASP A 61 -12.50 7.79 -17.96
N VAL A 62 -12.90 7.52 -16.71
CA VAL A 62 -12.29 8.14 -15.52
C VAL A 62 -10.83 7.74 -15.39
N LEU A 63 -10.50 6.45 -15.46
CA LEU A 63 -9.12 5.98 -15.32
C LEU A 63 -8.24 6.52 -16.45
N SER A 64 -8.70 6.45 -17.71
CA SER A 64 -7.92 6.96 -18.85
C SER A 64 -7.61 8.44 -18.71
N ARG A 65 -8.58 9.27 -18.28
CA ARG A 65 -8.36 10.70 -18.07
C ARG A 65 -7.45 10.96 -16.87
N THR A 66 -7.64 10.26 -15.76
CA THR A 66 -6.81 10.43 -14.56
C THR A 66 -5.34 10.13 -14.86
N PHE A 67 -5.06 8.98 -15.48
CA PHE A 67 -3.68 8.55 -15.77
C PHE A 67 -3.03 9.29 -16.94
N SER A 68 -3.80 9.73 -17.94
CA SER A 68 -3.24 10.53 -19.04
C SER A 68 -2.97 11.98 -18.65
N GLN A 69 -3.76 12.57 -17.76
CA GLN A 69 -3.65 13.99 -17.40
C GLN A 69 -2.78 14.24 -16.17
N PHE A 70 -2.86 13.40 -15.13
CA PHE A 70 -2.32 13.74 -13.81
C PHE A 70 -1.20 12.83 -13.33
N HIS A 71 -1.28 11.53 -13.62
CA HIS A 71 -0.28 10.58 -13.13
C HIS A 71 1.09 10.85 -13.76
N THR A 72 2.11 11.05 -12.94
CA THR A 72 3.41 11.61 -13.35
C THR A 72 4.28 10.62 -14.12
N SER A 73 4.09 9.32 -13.94
CA SER A 73 4.99 8.29 -14.45
C SER A 73 4.40 7.47 -15.61
N THR A 74 3.17 7.75 -16.06
CA THR A 74 2.46 6.95 -17.09
C THR A 74 3.30 6.68 -18.34
N ASN A 75 3.88 7.74 -18.94
CA ASN A 75 4.67 7.58 -20.16
C ASN A 75 6.04 6.93 -19.92
N PHE A 76 6.57 7.01 -18.69
CA PHE A 76 7.83 6.37 -18.36
C PHE A 76 7.71 4.85 -18.27
N HIS A 77 6.53 4.35 -17.87
CA HIS A 77 6.26 2.92 -17.81
C HIS A 77 6.15 2.25 -19.19
N LEU A 78 6.08 3.00 -20.29
CA LEU A 78 6.14 2.44 -21.65
C LEU A 78 7.45 1.69 -21.92
N LYS A 79 8.53 2.07 -21.24
CA LYS A 79 9.83 1.42 -21.30
C LYS A 79 10.64 1.76 -20.05
N MET A 80 10.52 0.93 -19.02
CA MET A 80 11.30 1.10 -17.79
C MET A 80 12.75 0.62 -18.01
N PRO A 81 13.76 1.33 -17.47
CA PRO A 81 15.15 0.91 -17.57
C PRO A 81 15.46 -0.24 -16.61
N ASP A 82 16.57 -0.94 -16.85
CA ASP A 82 17.12 -1.85 -15.85
C ASP A 82 17.35 -1.14 -14.52
N PRO A 83 17.04 -1.78 -13.38
CA PRO A 83 16.57 -3.17 -13.24
C PRO A 83 15.04 -3.28 -13.05
N PHE A 84 14.27 -2.29 -13.50
CA PHE A 84 12.81 -2.17 -13.32
C PHE A 84 12.01 -2.56 -14.58
N THR A 85 12.60 -3.35 -15.48
CA THR A 85 11.97 -3.74 -16.75
C THR A 85 10.64 -4.46 -16.55
N ASP A 86 10.49 -5.17 -15.43
CA ASP A 86 9.28 -5.91 -15.04
C ASP A 86 8.05 -5.01 -14.83
N ASP A 87 8.25 -3.70 -14.62
CA ASP A 87 7.18 -2.72 -14.45
C ASP A 87 6.78 -2.05 -15.79
N THR A 88 7.27 -2.55 -16.92
CA THR A 88 6.91 -2.00 -18.23
C THR A 88 5.46 -2.31 -18.57
N VAL A 89 4.66 -1.26 -18.78
CA VAL A 89 3.23 -1.35 -19.11
C VAL A 89 2.78 -0.14 -19.94
N ASP A 90 2.06 -0.40 -21.02
CA ASP A 90 1.26 0.61 -21.71
C ASP A 90 -0.13 0.69 -21.05
N LEU A 91 -0.21 1.44 -19.95
CA LEU A 91 -1.43 1.52 -19.16
C LEU A 91 -2.61 2.10 -19.96
N ILE A 92 -2.35 3.08 -20.83
CA ILE A 92 -3.39 3.71 -21.65
C ILE A 92 -3.87 2.76 -22.74
N GLY A 93 -2.95 2.01 -23.38
CA GLY A 93 -3.30 0.93 -24.30
C GLY A 93 -4.10 -0.18 -23.64
N GLU A 94 -3.73 -0.60 -22.42
CA GLU A 94 -4.50 -1.60 -21.67
C GLU A 94 -5.90 -1.11 -21.30
N PHE A 95 -6.08 0.16 -20.93
CA PHE A 95 -7.42 0.71 -20.71
C PHE A 95 -8.28 0.73 -21.98
N GLN A 96 -7.68 0.95 -23.15
CA GLN A 96 -8.38 0.82 -24.43
C GLN A 96 -8.79 -0.63 -24.71
N ARG A 97 -7.90 -1.60 -24.45
CA ARG A 97 -8.22 -3.03 -24.53
C ARG A 97 -9.39 -3.37 -23.62
N ILE A 98 -9.31 -3.01 -22.33
CA ILE A 98 -10.37 -3.28 -21.34
C ILE A 98 -11.70 -2.68 -21.79
N ARG A 99 -11.71 -1.45 -22.31
CA ARG A 99 -12.92 -0.77 -22.83
C ARG A 99 -13.64 -1.55 -23.94
N THR A 100 -12.93 -2.38 -24.70
CA THR A 100 -13.51 -3.22 -25.76
C THR A 100 -13.81 -4.65 -25.32
N THR A 101 -13.36 -5.04 -24.12
CA THR A 101 -13.45 -6.42 -23.63
C THR A 101 -14.81 -6.69 -22.96
N THR A 102 -15.40 -7.84 -23.26
CA THR A 102 -16.59 -8.37 -22.56
C THR A 102 -16.15 -9.42 -21.55
N TYR A 103 -16.66 -9.33 -20.32
CA TYR A 103 -16.31 -10.21 -19.21
C TYR A 103 -17.49 -11.09 -18.82
N LYS A 104 -17.23 -12.23 -18.16
CA LYS A 104 -18.30 -13.12 -17.69
C LYS A 104 -19.02 -12.56 -16.47
N SER A 105 -18.34 -11.74 -15.67
CA SER A 105 -18.87 -11.10 -14.47
C SER A 105 -18.21 -9.75 -14.22
N ASP A 106 -18.81 -8.96 -13.33
CA ASP A 106 -18.21 -7.69 -12.87
C ASP A 106 -16.91 -7.92 -12.08
N LEU A 107 -16.78 -9.05 -11.38
CA LEU A 107 -15.54 -9.46 -10.71
C LEU A 107 -14.38 -9.67 -11.69
N GLU A 108 -14.62 -10.27 -12.86
CA GLU A 108 -13.58 -10.45 -13.87
C GLU A 108 -13.10 -9.12 -14.44
N LEU A 109 -14.02 -8.16 -14.63
CA LEU A 109 -13.66 -6.78 -14.99
C LEU A 109 -12.78 -6.14 -13.92
N HIS A 110 -13.19 -6.22 -12.64
CA HIS A 110 -12.40 -5.70 -11.51
C HIS A 110 -10.98 -6.29 -11.48
N ARG A 111 -10.86 -7.62 -11.62
CA ARG A 111 -9.56 -8.31 -11.64
C ARG A 111 -8.66 -7.84 -12.77
N ASP A 112 -9.19 -7.64 -13.98
CA ASP A 112 -8.42 -7.14 -15.12
C ASP A 112 -7.91 -5.71 -14.88
N ILE A 113 -8.77 -4.81 -14.39
CA ILE A 113 -8.38 -3.43 -14.07
C ILE A 113 -7.34 -3.40 -12.94
N SER A 114 -7.62 -4.09 -11.83
CA SER A 114 -6.74 -4.12 -10.65
C SER A 114 -5.36 -4.67 -11.00
N THR A 115 -5.30 -5.80 -11.72
CA THR A 115 -4.03 -6.41 -12.16
C THR A 115 -3.28 -5.48 -13.12
N THR A 116 -3.99 -4.84 -14.05
CA THR A 116 -3.41 -3.90 -15.01
C THR A 116 -2.76 -2.71 -14.31
N VAL A 117 -3.44 -2.08 -13.35
CA VAL A 117 -2.90 -0.92 -12.61
C VAL A 117 -1.74 -1.34 -11.70
N LYS A 118 -1.80 -2.52 -11.07
CA LYS A 118 -0.73 -3.04 -10.20
C LYS A 118 0.61 -3.21 -10.91
N ARG A 119 0.62 -3.43 -12.23
CA ARG A 119 1.84 -3.51 -13.04
C ARG A 119 2.69 -2.23 -13.02
N LEU A 120 2.13 -1.10 -12.58
CA LEU A 120 2.91 0.12 -12.34
C LEU A 120 3.94 -0.04 -11.21
N GLY A 121 3.75 -1.00 -10.30
CA GLY A 121 4.61 -1.11 -9.11
C GLY A 121 4.57 0.16 -8.25
N ASP A 122 3.43 0.86 -8.21
CA ASP A 122 3.34 2.19 -7.62
C ASP A 122 2.22 2.26 -6.58
N SER A 123 2.58 2.32 -5.29
CA SER A 123 1.60 2.40 -4.20
C SER A 123 0.89 3.74 -4.10
N HIS A 124 1.32 4.79 -4.82
CA HIS A 124 0.57 6.05 -4.92
C HIS A 124 -0.44 6.05 -6.08
N ALA A 125 -0.39 5.03 -6.94
CA ALA A 125 -1.24 4.87 -8.10
C ALA A 125 -1.97 3.52 -8.08
N GLY A 126 -3.11 3.49 -7.40
CA GLY A 126 -3.92 2.28 -7.24
C GLY A 126 -5.32 2.39 -7.83
N TYR A 127 -5.92 1.23 -8.14
CA TYR A 127 -7.35 1.07 -8.36
C TYR A 127 -7.88 0.09 -7.33
N VAL A 128 -8.83 0.54 -6.51
CA VAL A 128 -9.46 -0.24 -5.46
C VAL A 128 -10.96 -0.14 -5.61
N ASN A 129 -11.63 -1.28 -5.47
CA ASN A 129 -13.06 -1.41 -5.47
C ASN A 129 -13.53 -1.99 -4.13
N TYR A 130 -14.24 -1.18 -3.34
CA TYR A 130 -14.72 -1.60 -2.03
C TYR A 130 -15.62 -2.84 -2.06
N CYS A 131 -16.33 -3.09 -3.17
CA CYS A 131 -17.14 -4.30 -3.36
C CYS A 131 -16.29 -5.57 -3.31
N TYR A 132 -15.03 -5.53 -3.77
CA TYR A 132 -14.22 -6.71 -3.96
C TYR A 132 -13.03 -6.77 -3.02
N ASP A 133 -12.25 -5.70 -2.93
CA ASP A 133 -10.98 -5.71 -2.19
C ASP A 133 -11.21 -5.67 -0.66
N SER A 134 -12.43 -5.31 -0.22
CA SER A 134 -12.72 -5.04 1.20
C SER A 134 -13.83 -5.87 1.81
N LEU A 135 -14.57 -6.58 0.96
CA LEU A 135 -15.75 -7.33 1.33
C LEU A 135 -15.39 -8.65 1.99
N PHE A 136 -14.32 -9.30 1.51
CA PHE A 136 -13.73 -10.46 2.14
C PHE A 136 -12.20 -10.32 2.21
N SER A 137 -11.59 -11.02 3.15
CA SER A 137 -10.15 -11.26 3.19
C SER A 137 -9.91 -12.72 3.52
N THR A 138 -8.91 -13.33 2.90
CA THR A 138 -8.62 -14.76 2.99
C THR A 138 -7.31 -15.00 3.70
N TYR A 139 -7.29 -15.96 4.63
CA TYR A 139 -6.17 -16.18 5.55
C TYR A 139 -5.66 -17.62 5.57
N LEU A 140 -4.37 -17.77 5.87
CA LEU A 140 -3.71 -19.02 6.30
C LEU A 140 -3.11 -18.86 7.70
N PRO A 141 -2.89 -19.95 8.45
CA PRO A 141 -2.39 -19.90 9.82
C PRO A 141 -0.86 -19.77 9.92
N PHE A 142 -0.16 -19.69 8.79
CA PHE A 142 1.30 -19.79 8.75
C PHE A 142 1.94 -18.59 8.05
N PRO A 143 2.00 -17.41 8.71
CA PRO A 143 2.87 -16.32 8.26
C PRO A 143 4.31 -16.83 8.14
N LEU A 144 5.03 -16.40 7.09
CA LEU A 144 6.35 -16.93 6.76
C LEU A 144 7.45 -15.88 6.94
N ALA A 145 8.68 -16.32 7.20
CA ALA A 145 9.89 -15.50 7.15
C ALA A 145 11.04 -16.24 6.48
N VAL A 146 12.04 -15.46 6.04
CA VAL A 146 13.29 -15.96 5.48
C VAL A 146 14.35 -15.94 6.57
N LEU A 147 14.94 -17.09 6.85
CA LEU A 147 16.07 -17.21 7.79
C LEU A 147 17.26 -17.81 7.05
N ALA A 148 18.45 -17.26 7.28
CA ALA A 148 19.67 -17.89 6.83
C ALA A 148 20.07 -19.03 7.76
N ARG A 149 20.79 -20.00 7.19
CA ARG A 149 21.40 -21.07 7.98
C ARG A 149 22.53 -20.49 8.82
N PRO A 150 22.55 -20.71 10.15
CA PRO A 150 23.68 -20.29 10.98
C PRO A 150 25.01 -20.86 10.46
N GLY A 151 26.00 -20.01 10.22
CA GLY A 151 27.32 -20.39 9.69
C GLY A 151 27.37 -20.70 8.19
N ALA A 152 26.28 -20.45 7.46
CA ALA A 152 26.18 -20.50 6.01
C ALA A 152 25.13 -19.46 5.56
N GLU A 153 25.43 -18.18 5.83
CA GLU A 153 24.49 -17.07 5.66
C GLU A 153 23.99 -16.89 4.21
N GLU A 154 24.71 -17.47 3.24
CA GLU A 154 24.32 -17.55 1.83
C GLU A 154 23.15 -18.51 1.57
N VAL A 155 22.91 -19.47 2.47
CA VAL A 155 21.81 -20.44 2.34
C VAL A 155 20.61 -19.94 3.14
N GLN A 156 19.58 -19.48 2.44
CA GLN A 156 18.33 -19.01 3.06
C GLN A 156 17.16 -19.94 2.74
N ASN A 157 16.41 -20.32 3.79
CA ASN A 157 15.19 -21.10 3.64
C ASN A 157 13.99 -20.31 4.18
N ILE A 158 12.80 -20.75 3.79
CA ILE A 158 11.53 -20.17 4.23
C ILE A 158 11.00 -20.97 5.42
N TYR A 159 10.59 -20.28 6.47
CA TYR A 159 10.09 -20.87 7.71
C TYR A 159 8.76 -20.25 8.11
N VAL A 160 7.92 -21.02 8.79
CA VAL A 160 6.81 -20.47 9.58
C VAL A 160 7.38 -19.62 10.71
N VAL A 161 6.88 -18.40 10.89
CA VAL A 161 7.40 -17.51 11.93
C VAL A 161 7.20 -18.08 13.35
N PRO A 162 8.13 -17.83 14.29
CA PRO A 162 8.03 -18.36 15.66
C PRO A 162 6.76 -17.94 16.42
N GLU A 163 6.20 -16.78 16.09
CA GLU A 163 4.99 -16.20 16.67
C GLU A 163 3.69 -16.61 15.98
N ALA A 164 3.72 -17.45 14.93
CA ALA A 164 2.57 -17.70 14.06
C ALA A 164 1.32 -18.11 14.85
N SER A 165 1.44 -19.14 15.68
CA SER A 165 0.32 -19.63 16.48
C SER A 165 -0.25 -18.60 17.46
N GLU A 166 0.59 -17.71 18.01
CA GLU A 166 0.19 -16.66 18.96
C GLU A 166 -0.64 -15.59 18.26
N VAL A 167 -0.13 -15.08 17.12
CA VAL A 167 -0.83 -14.10 16.28
C VAL A 167 -2.17 -14.67 15.80
N VAL A 168 -2.16 -15.89 15.29
CA VAL A 168 -3.34 -16.55 14.71
C VAL A 168 -4.42 -16.82 15.77
N ALA A 169 -4.02 -17.30 16.96
CA ALA A 169 -4.97 -17.54 18.04
C ALA A 169 -5.62 -16.23 18.55
N SER A 170 -4.83 -15.16 18.64
CA SER A 170 -5.31 -13.85 19.08
C SER A 170 -6.28 -13.20 18.08
N GLU A 171 -5.96 -13.27 16.79
CA GLU A 171 -6.71 -12.55 15.74
C GLU A 171 -7.97 -13.31 15.27
N PHE A 172 -7.91 -14.64 15.17
CA PHE A 172 -8.94 -15.41 14.47
C PHE A 172 -9.83 -16.27 15.37
N GLY A 173 -9.50 -16.39 16.66
CA GLY A 173 -10.31 -17.11 17.64
C GLY A 173 -10.33 -18.64 17.46
N THR A 174 -11.01 -19.32 18.38
CA THR A 174 -10.94 -20.78 18.52
C THR A 174 -11.52 -21.54 17.33
N GLN A 175 -12.61 -21.04 16.72
CA GLN A 175 -13.25 -21.74 15.59
C GLN A 175 -12.30 -21.88 14.39
N ALA A 176 -11.57 -20.82 14.02
CA ALA A 176 -10.60 -20.87 12.93
C ALA A 176 -9.43 -21.81 13.26
N VAL A 177 -8.91 -21.71 14.49
CA VAL A 177 -7.83 -22.55 15.00
C VAL A 177 -8.22 -24.03 14.97
N ASP A 178 -9.44 -24.38 15.36
CA ASP A 178 -9.94 -25.76 15.33
C ASP A 178 -10.06 -26.32 13.91
N ILE A 179 -10.49 -25.50 12.94
CA ILE A 179 -10.54 -25.89 11.52
C ILE A 179 -9.12 -26.21 11.01
N TRP A 180 -8.16 -25.34 11.27
CA TRP A 180 -6.77 -25.59 10.86
C TRP A 180 -6.15 -26.78 11.59
N LYS A 181 -6.39 -26.92 12.90
CA LYS A 181 -5.94 -28.07 13.69
C LYS A 181 -6.47 -29.39 13.14
N ALA A 182 -7.75 -29.44 12.73
CA ALA A 182 -8.34 -30.62 12.11
C ALA A 182 -7.63 -30.97 10.78
N ALA A 183 -7.34 -29.97 9.94
CA ALA A 183 -6.59 -30.18 8.69
C ALA A 183 -5.14 -30.65 8.90
N LEU A 184 -4.57 -30.36 10.07
CA LEU A 184 -3.22 -30.74 10.48
C LEU A 184 -3.17 -32.07 11.26
N GLY A 185 -4.17 -32.94 11.07
CA GLY A 185 -4.24 -34.25 11.73
C GLY A 185 -4.44 -34.17 13.24
N GLY A 186 -5.03 -33.07 13.74
CA GLY A 186 -5.27 -32.84 15.16
C GLY A 186 -4.08 -32.23 15.91
N ARG A 187 -2.99 -31.87 15.23
CA ARG A 187 -1.82 -31.21 15.83
C ARG A 187 -2.08 -29.76 16.20
N ASN A 188 -1.46 -29.29 17.27
CA ASN A 188 -1.58 -27.88 17.66
C ASN A 188 -0.74 -27.00 16.71
N LEU A 189 -1.22 -25.79 16.42
CA LEU A 189 -0.50 -24.85 15.55
C LEU A 189 0.91 -24.52 16.06
N THR A 190 1.11 -24.54 17.39
CA THR A 190 2.42 -24.33 18.04
C THR A 190 3.48 -25.33 17.59
N GLU A 191 3.11 -26.55 17.17
CA GLU A 191 4.04 -27.57 16.66
C GLU A 191 4.66 -27.19 15.30
N PHE A 192 4.10 -26.18 14.63
CA PHE A 192 4.53 -25.71 13.32
C PHE A 192 5.33 -24.40 13.38
N ASN A 193 5.42 -23.74 14.55
CA ASN A 193 6.24 -22.54 14.71
C ASN A 193 7.71 -22.87 14.42
N GLY A 194 8.33 -22.13 13.50
CA GLY A 194 9.70 -22.40 13.04
C GLY A 194 9.84 -23.62 12.12
N ALA A 195 8.75 -24.21 11.61
CA ALA A 195 8.83 -25.28 10.62
C ALA A 195 9.39 -24.75 9.30
N GLN A 196 10.30 -25.49 8.68
CA GLN A 196 10.85 -25.17 7.37
C GLN A 196 9.86 -25.55 6.28
N ILE A 197 9.53 -24.62 5.38
CA ILE A 197 8.75 -24.89 4.18
C ILE A 197 9.67 -25.47 3.11
N VAL A 198 9.32 -26.67 2.61
CA VAL A 198 10.05 -27.40 1.58
C VAL A 198 9.38 -27.27 0.22
N ALA A 199 8.04 -27.27 0.18
CA ALA A 199 7.28 -27.04 -1.03
C ALA A 199 5.91 -26.40 -0.74
N ILE A 200 5.43 -25.59 -1.68
CA ILE A 200 4.08 -25.03 -1.71
C ILE A 200 3.42 -25.50 -3.00
N ASP A 201 2.32 -26.24 -2.90
CA ASP A 201 1.65 -26.90 -4.03
C ASP A 201 2.59 -27.71 -4.92
N GLY A 202 3.55 -28.40 -4.28
CA GLY A 202 4.58 -29.20 -4.96
C GLY A 202 5.67 -28.40 -5.67
N GLN A 203 5.65 -27.06 -5.58
CA GLN A 203 6.67 -26.19 -6.16
C GLN A 203 7.70 -25.77 -5.14
N ASP A 204 8.92 -25.47 -5.62
CA ASP A 204 9.95 -24.82 -4.82
C ASP A 204 9.41 -23.50 -4.23
N PRO A 205 9.55 -23.24 -2.92
CA PRO A 205 8.96 -22.07 -2.28
C PRO A 205 9.42 -20.73 -2.88
N TRP A 206 10.65 -20.64 -3.39
CA TRP A 206 11.13 -19.42 -4.02
C TRP A 206 10.51 -19.16 -5.39
N THR A 207 10.07 -20.21 -6.09
CA THR A 207 9.27 -20.08 -7.31
C THR A 207 7.92 -19.42 -7.01
N VAL A 208 7.29 -19.80 -5.89
CA VAL A 208 6.02 -19.20 -5.45
C VAL A 208 6.20 -17.73 -5.03
N VAL A 209 7.32 -17.40 -4.35
CA VAL A 209 7.69 -16.02 -4.02
C VAL A 209 7.87 -15.16 -5.28
N ASP A 210 8.50 -15.69 -6.33
CA ASP A 210 8.66 -14.99 -7.61
C ASP A 210 7.33 -14.79 -8.35
N ASN A 211 6.45 -15.80 -8.36
CA ASN A 211 5.12 -15.71 -8.94
C ASN A 211 4.27 -14.65 -8.23
N TYR A 212 4.36 -14.59 -6.89
CA TYR A 212 3.74 -13.51 -6.12
C TYR A 212 4.31 -12.15 -6.54
N ALA A 213 5.64 -11.98 -6.53
CA ALA A 213 6.26 -10.70 -6.84
C ALA A 213 5.96 -10.19 -8.26
N ALA A 214 5.77 -11.08 -9.23
CA ALA A 214 5.42 -10.73 -10.61
C ALA A 214 4.02 -10.10 -10.74
N THR A 215 3.12 -10.38 -9.80
CA THR A 215 1.73 -9.88 -9.81
C THR A 215 1.44 -8.91 -8.69
N ALA A 216 2.25 -8.91 -7.63
CA ALA A 216 2.20 -7.93 -6.56
C ALA A 216 2.44 -6.54 -7.16
N GLY A 217 1.55 -5.60 -6.82
CA GLY A 217 1.73 -4.19 -7.16
C GLY A 217 2.45 -3.41 -6.07
N GLY A 218 2.29 -2.09 -6.09
CA GLY A 218 2.68 -1.20 -4.99
C GLY A 218 4.17 -0.82 -4.91
N PHE A 219 5.08 -1.66 -5.41
CA PHE A 219 6.52 -1.35 -5.41
C PHE A 219 7.19 -1.76 -6.72
N GLN A 220 8.01 -0.87 -7.28
CA GLN A 220 8.72 -1.13 -8.54
C GLN A 220 9.74 -2.26 -8.36
N ALA A 221 10.56 -2.13 -7.32
CA ALA A 221 11.56 -3.14 -6.98
C ALA A 221 10.93 -4.53 -6.76
N LYS A 222 11.27 -5.48 -7.65
CA LYS A 222 10.85 -6.88 -7.54
C LYS A 222 11.19 -7.46 -6.16
N THR A 223 12.37 -7.17 -5.63
CA THR A 223 12.82 -7.68 -4.33
C THR A 223 12.02 -7.12 -3.15
N THR A 224 11.49 -5.89 -3.26
CA THR A 224 10.56 -5.35 -2.27
C THR A 224 9.23 -6.08 -2.32
N ARG A 225 8.73 -6.39 -3.52
CA ARG A 225 7.54 -7.23 -3.70
C ARG A 225 7.75 -8.66 -3.20
N GLN A 226 8.92 -9.27 -3.41
CA GLN A 226 9.26 -10.57 -2.80
C GLN A 226 9.20 -10.48 -1.27
N ASN A 227 9.75 -9.41 -0.67
CA ASN A 227 9.60 -9.17 0.77
C ASN A 227 8.12 -9.00 1.17
N GLY A 228 7.26 -8.51 0.27
CA GLY A 228 5.79 -8.50 0.33
C GLY A 228 5.15 -9.83 0.75
N PHE A 229 5.74 -10.95 0.32
CA PHE A 229 5.23 -12.30 0.56
C PHE A 229 5.34 -12.72 2.04
N PHE A 230 6.35 -12.23 2.73
CA PHE A 230 6.69 -12.63 4.09
C PHE A 230 6.04 -11.74 5.14
N ALA A 231 5.85 -12.34 6.31
CA ALA A 231 5.37 -11.69 7.51
C ALA A 231 6.33 -10.60 7.97
N SER A 232 5.78 -9.56 8.55
CA SER A 232 6.53 -8.39 8.97
C SER A 232 5.73 -7.59 9.97
N TYR A 233 6.37 -6.71 10.71
CA TYR A 233 5.67 -5.82 11.62
C TYR A 233 6.30 -4.45 11.63
N ASP A 234 5.49 -3.47 11.95
CA ASP A 234 5.95 -2.15 12.40
C ASP A 234 5.73 -2.05 13.91
N MET A 235 5.72 -0.84 14.47
CA MET A 235 5.69 -0.66 15.92
C MET A 235 4.40 -1.15 16.58
N TRP A 236 3.28 -1.26 15.86
CA TRP A 236 2.00 -1.68 16.47
C TRP A 236 1.28 -2.75 15.66
N SER A 237 1.53 -2.79 14.36
CA SER A 237 0.80 -3.63 13.42
C SER A 237 1.63 -4.81 12.95
N TYR A 238 1.01 -5.99 13.02
CA TYR A 238 1.49 -7.20 12.38
C TYR A 238 0.93 -7.28 10.96
N THR A 239 1.77 -7.72 10.02
CA THR A 239 1.40 -8.05 8.65
C THR A 239 1.72 -9.52 8.41
N LEU A 240 0.72 -10.33 8.06
CA LEU A 240 0.89 -11.77 7.84
C LEU A 240 1.72 -12.09 6.58
N GLY A 241 1.80 -11.15 5.64
CA GLY A 241 2.47 -11.30 4.36
C GLY A 241 1.56 -11.89 3.29
N GLY A 242 1.89 -11.67 2.02
CA GLY A 242 1.08 -12.11 0.87
C GLY A 242 0.87 -13.62 0.75
N PHE A 243 1.66 -14.44 1.46
CA PHE A 243 1.37 -15.88 1.57
C PHE A 243 0.13 -16.14 2.43
N ALA A 244 0.06 -15.50 3.61
CA ALA A 244 -0.92 -15.84 4.63
C ALA A 244 -2.15 -14.92 4.66
N GLN A 245 -2.16 -13.87 3.83
CA GLN A 245 -3.27 -12.94 3.73
C GLN A 245 -3.44 -12.44 2.28
N THR A 246 -4.66 -12.53 1.77
CA THR A 246 -5.05 -12.04 0.44
C THR A 246 -6.44 -11.40 0.43
N ALA A 247 -6.62 -10.32 -0.32
CA ALA A 247 -7.86 -9.55 -0.38
C ALA A 247 -8.89 -10.22 -1.29
N LEU A 248 -8.42 -10.83 -2.39
CA LEU A 248 -9.27 -11.60 -3.30
C LEU A 248 -9.15 -13.09 -2.99
N PRO A 249 -10.26 -13.85 -3.11
CA PRO A 249 -10.23 -15.29 -2.85
C PRO A 249 -9.27 -15.98 -3.84
N PRO A 250 -8.34 -16.82 -3.36
CA PRO A 250 -7.49 -17.63 -4.21
C PRO A 250 -8.32 -18.62 -5.03
N PRO A 251 -7.77 -19.16 -6.13
CA PRO A 251 -8.49 -20.09 -7.00
C PRO A 251 -8.76 -21.46 -6.36
N SER A 252 -8.09 -21.79 -5.24
CA SER A 252 -8.21 -23.06 -4.53
C SER A 252 -8.67 -22.86 -3.08
N ASP A 253 -9.37 -23.84 -2.52
CA ASP A 253 -9.87 -23.81 -1.14
C ASP A 253 -8.81 -24.17 -0.09
N ALA A 254 -7.69 -24.76 -0.51
CA ALA A 254 -6.58 -25.15 0.34
C ALA A 254 -5.26 -25.03 -0.41
N VAL A 255 -4.16 -24.98 0.35
CA VAL A 255 -2.78 -25.05 -0.13
C VAL A 255 -2.13 -26.31 0.39
N SER A 256 -1.39 -27.03 -0.46
CA SER A 256 -0.58 -28.19 -0.06
C SER A 256 0.79 -27.71 0.42
N LEU A 257 1.08 -27.88 1.70
CA LEU A 257 2.37 -27.49 2.29
C LEU A 257 3.18 -28.73 2.66
N THR A 258 4.34 -28.89 2.03
CA THR A 258 5.37 -29.84 2.48
C THR A 258 6.36 -29.10 3.37
N LEU A 259 6.53 -29.57 4.59
CA LEU A 259 7.35 -28.91 5.62
C LEU A 259 8.14 -29.89 6.47
N ILE A 260 9.15 -29.38 7.17
CA ILE A 260 9.89 -30.08 8.21
C ILE A 260 9.66 -29.33 9.53
N ARG A 261 9.02 -29.98 10.51
CA ARG A 261 8.75 -29.35 11.81
C ARG A 261 10.06 -29.14 12.58
N ASN A 262 10.08 -28.09 13.39
CA ASN A 262 11.25 -27.76 14.20
C ASN A 262 11.66 -28.94 15.09
N GLY A 263 12.95 -29.28 15.13
CA GLY A 263 13.48 -30.43 15.87
C GLY A 263 13.25 -31.80 15.22
N THR A 264 12.75 -31.86 13.98
CA THR A 264 12.56 -33.11 13.23
C THR A 264 13.35 -33.11 11.92
N THR A 265 13.43 -34.27 11.24
CA THR A 265 14.07 -34.42 9.92
C THR A 265 13.12 -34.93 8.84
N SER A 266 11.94 -35.42 9.23
CA SER A 266 10.96 -35.97 8.30
C SER A 266 10.17 -34.86 7.63
N GLN A 267 10.00 -34.98 6.31
CA GLN A 267 9.07 -34.14 5.57
C GLN A 267 7.63 -34.62 5.81
N GLU A 268 6.74 -33.69 6.06
CA GLU A 268 5.32 -33.91 6.26
C GLU A 268 4.55 -33.04 5.27
N THR A 269 3.44 -33.54 4.71
CA THR A 269 2.60 -32.78 3.77
C THR A 269 1.19 -32.65 4.31
N TYR A 270 0.69 -31.41 4.33
CA TYR A 270 -0.64 -31.06 4.83
C TYR A 270 -1.39 -30.20 3.81
N ASN A 271 -2.69 -30.49 3.63
CA ASN A 271 -3.59 -29.61 2.88
C ASN A 271 -4.23 -28.62 3.85
N VAL A 272 -3.72 -27.40 3.87
CA VAL A 272 -4.13 -26.35 4.81
C VAL A 272 -5.24 -25.52 4.18
N PRO A 273 -6.46 -25.49 4.75
CA PRO A 273 -7.56 -24.73 4.17
C PRO A 273 -7.35 -23.23 4.32
N TYR A 274 -7.71 -22.50 3.27
CA TYR A 274 -7.90 -21.06 3.33
C TYR A 274 -9.22 -20.73 4.04
N LEU A 275 -9.20 -19.71 4.90
CA LEU A 275 -10.42 -19.22 5.57
C LEU A 275 -10.72 -17.79 5.16
N SER A 276 -11.88 -17.54 4.57
CA SER A 276 -12.33 -16.21 4.16
C SER A 276 -13.22 -15.59 5.23
N ARG A 277 -12.86 -14.38 5.70
CA ARG A 277 -13.62 -13.59 6.66
C ARG A 277 -14.28 -12.41 5.97
N ILE A 278 -15.55 -12.17 6.27
CA ILE A 278 -16.25 -11.00 5.78
C ILE A 278 -15.75 -9.71 6.46
N GLY A 279 -15.64 -8.62 5.71
CA GLY A 279 -15.19 -7.33 6.22
C GLY A 279 -16.15 -6.75 7.26
N SER A 280 -15.62 -6.19 8.35
CA SER A 280 -16.40 -5.65 9.48
C SER A 280 -17.32 -4.46 9.13
N LYS A 281 -17.06 -3.78 8.02
CA LYS A 281 -17.87 -2.65 7.52
C LYS A 281 -18.95 -3.08 6.51
N THR A 282 -19.09 -4.37 6.25
CA THR A 282 -20.08 -4.90 5.30
C THR A 282 -21.49 -4.70 5.83
N VAL A 283 -22.35 -4.10 5.01
CA VAL A 283 -23.78 -3.98 5.28
C VAL A 283 -24.45 -5.33 5.04
N GLY A 284 -25.33 -5.76 5.95
CA GLY A 284 -25.99 -7.06 5.89
C GLY A 284 -26.71 -7.34 4.57
N PHE A 285 -26.74 -8.62 4.18
CA PHE A 285 -27.33 -9.12 2.94
C PHE A 285 -27.88 -10.55 3.15
N THR A 286 -28.77 -10.99 2.27
CA THR A 286 -29.38 -12.33 2.28
C THR A 286 -29.15 -13.11 0.99
N ASP A 287 -28.73 -12.43 -0.08
CA ASP A 287 -28.63 -12.94 -1.45
C ASP A 287 -27.71 -12.01 -2.27
N SER A 288 -27.44 -12.38 -3.52
CA SER A 288 -26.58 -11.60 -4.44
C SER A 288 -27.15 -10.21 -4.72
N GLN A 289 -28.48 -10.08 -4.83
CA GLN A 289 -29.14 -8.82 -5.13
C GLN A 289 -28.96 -7.80 -3.99
N SER A 290 -29.23 -8.21 -2.75
CA SER A 290 -29.07 -7.39 -1.56
C SER A 290 -27.60 -7.10 -1.27
N LEU A 291 -26.69 -8.04 -1.52
CA LEU A 291 -25.25 -7.79 -1.39
C LEU A 291 -24.81 -6.70 -2.36
N TRP A 292 -25.22 -6.79 -3.63
CA TRP A 292 -24.91 -5.79 -4.64
C TRP A 292 -25.47 -4.42 -4.29
N SER A 293 -26.77 -4.34 -3.97
CA SER A 293 -27.43 -3.06 -3.69
C SER A 293 -26.87 -2.35 -2.46
N ASN A 294 -26.47 -3.12 -1.43
CA ASN A 294 -26.07 -2.57 -0.15
C ASN A 294 -24.58 -2.21 -0.10
N ASN A 295 -23.73 -2.93 -0.86
CA ASN A 295 -22.27 -2.84 -0.71
C ASN A 295 -21.51 -2.51 -2.00
N CYS A 296 -22.07 -2.80 -3.18
CA CYS A 296 -21.32 -2.76 -4.44
C CYS A 296 -21.79 -1.69 -5.41
N LEU A 297 -23.09 -1.38 -5.44
CA LEU A 297 -23.67 -0.45 -6.40
C LEU A 297 -23.08 0.95 -6.22
N PRO A 298 -22.39 1.51 -7.23
CA PRO A 298 -21.88 2.87 -7.15
C PRO A 298 -23.04 3.87 -7.08
N THR A 299 -22.98 4.79 -6.13
CA THR A 299 -23.92 5.90 -5.98
C THR A 299 -23.16 7.23 -6.07
N ARG A 300 -23.90 8.34 -6.16
CA ARG A 300 -23.31 9.69 -6.07
C ARG A 300 -22.50 9.93 -4.78
N LYS A 301 -22.73 9.13 -3.72
CA LYS A 301 -22.03 9.22 -2.44
C LYS A 301 -20.78 8.34 -2.39
N THR A 302 -20.60 7.42 -3.33
CA THR A 302 -19.44 6.52 -3.41
C THR A 302 -18.48 6.91 -4.53
N ASN A 303 -18.90 7.77 -5.47
CA ASN A 303 -18.00 8.48 -6.39
C ASN A 303 -17.42 9.69 -5.64
N GLY A 304 -16.09 9.84 -5.64
CA GLY A 304 -15.33 10.87 -4.91
C GLY A 304 -15.92 12.28 -5.02
N GLY A 305 -16.90 12.58 -4.18
CA GLY A 305 -17.60 13.85 -4.16
C GLY A 305 -16.71 14.93 -3.55
N PHE A 306 -16.87 16.17 -4.03
CA PHE A 306 -16.35 17.33 -3.33
C PHE A 306 -17.00 17.44 -1.94
N PRO A 307 -16.24 17.82 -0.91
CA PRO A 307 -16.63 17.72 0.50
C PRO A 307 -17.67 18.73 0.99
N SER A 308 -18.31 19.53 0.15
CA SER A 308 -19.06 20.68 0.66
C SER A 308 -20.48 20.38 1.19
N ASN A 309 -21.02 19.15 1.20
CA ASN A 309 -22.43 18.96 1.62
C ASN A 309 -22.85 17.60 2.22
N ALA A 310 -21.98 16.84 2.91
CA ALA A 310 -22.39 15.55 3.50
C ALA A 310 -22.01 15.35 4.98
N VAL A 311 -22.04 16.43 5.78
CA VAL A 311 -22.00 16.33 7.24
C VAL A 311 -23.39 15.93 7.76
N ALA A 312 -23.70 14.64 7.73
CA ALA A 312 -24.69 14.04 8.62
C ALA A 312 -24.57 12.51 8.59
N ASN A 313 -24.19 11.95 9.74
CA ASN A 313 -24.37 10.56 10.14
C ASN A 313 -23.30 9.55 9.71
N SER A 314 -22.22 9.45 10.51
CA SER A 314 -21.83 8.15 11.04
C SER A 314 -21.09 8.30 12.37
N LYS A 315 -21.72 7.82 13.44
CA LYS A 315 -21.10 7.62 14.77
C LYS A 315 -20.16 6.41 14.68
N MET A 316 -18.89 6.55 15.06
CA MET A 316 -18.05 5.41 15.43
C MET A 316 -17.26 5.68 16.72
N LYS A 317 -17.04 4.58 17.44
CA LYS A 317 -16.56 4.47 18.82
C LYS A 317 -15.06 4.76 18.93
N THR A 318 -14.72 5.56 19.93
CA THR A 318 -13.37 5.83 20.44
C THR A 318 -12.77 4.63 21.17
N MET A 319 -11.46 4.40 21.05
CA MET A 319 -10.69 3.62 22.03
C MET A 319 -10.67 4.35 23.38
N ALA A 320 -10.70 3.57 24.47
CA ALA A 320 -10.71 4.08 25.82
C ALA A 320 -9.38 4.79 26.15
N GLY A 321 -9.44 6.08 26.49
CA GLY A 321 -8.34 6.78 27.17
C GLY A 321 -8.06 8.21 26.72
N SER A 322 -8.46 8.61 25.51
CA SER A 322 -8.27 9.98 25.02
C SER A 322 -9.60 10.74 25.00
N LYS A 323 -9.76 11.73 25.89
CA LYS A 323 -10.86 12.69 25.77
C LYS A 323 -10.70 13.46 24.45
N PRO A 324 -11.71 13.50 23.56
CA PRO A 324 -11.64 14.30 22.36
C PRO A 324 -11.90 15.77 22.71
N THR A 325 -10.96 16.64 22.36
CA THR A 325 -11.19 18.08 22.27
C THR A 325 -11.09 18.49 20.81
N ALA A 326 -12.12 19.20 20.33
CA ALA A 326 -12.40 19.69 18.98
C ALA A 326 -13.05 18.67 18.03
N GLU A 327 -14.11 19.12 17.36
CA GLU A 327 -14.89 18.41 16.33
C GLU A 327 -13.94 17.84 15.26
N GLU A 328 -13.81 16.51 15.21
CA GLU A 328 -12.97 15.83 14.23
C GLU A 328 -13.65 15.83 12.86
N ASP A 329 -12.98 16.52 11.93
CA ASP A 329 -13.28 16.56 10.50
C ASP A 329 -13.43 15.13 9.91
N PRO A 330 -14.54 14.80 9.22
CA PRO A 330 -14.71 13.51 8.54
C PRO A 330 -13.62 13.19 7.50
N PHE A 331 -12.80 14.17 7.08
CA PHE A 331 -11.65 13.99 6.18
C PHE A 331 -10.32 13.69 6.89
N SER A 332 -10.31 13.67 8.23
CA SER A 332 -9.15 13.26 9.04
C SER A 332 -8.91 11.74 9.03
N GLN A 333 -9.91 10.95 8.60
CA GLN A 333 -9.82 9.49 8.63
C GLN A 333 -9.42 8.96 7.24
N PRO A 334 -8.37 8.12 7.16
CA PRO A 334 -8.00 7.47 5.91
C PRO A 334 -9.14 6.59 5.35
N ALA A 335 -9.17 6.43 4.03
CA ALA A 335 -9.88 5.31 3.41
C ALA A 335 -9.35 3.97 3.97
N LYS A 336 -10.16 2.89 3.95
CA LYS A 336 -9.80 1.58 4.57
C LYS A 336 -8.43 1.02 4.12
N PHE A 337 -7.97 1.39 2.93
CA PHE A 337 -6.71 0.92 2.31
C PHE A 337 -5.62 1.98 2.26
N GLN A 338 -5.87 3.12 2.90
CA GLN A 338 -4.95 4.22 3.05
C GLN A 338 -4.53 4.31 4.51
N THR A 339 -3.30 4.74 4.76
CA THR A 339 -2.82 5.02 6.14
C THR A 339 -2.91 6.50 6.47
N ALA A 340 -2.99 7.34 5.44
CA ALA A 340 -2.94 8.79 5.50
C ALA A 340 -4.33 9.44 5.43
N PRO A 341 -4.56 10.57 6.12
CA PRO A 341 -5.76 11.36 5.90
C PRO A 341 -5.89 11.75 4.42
N ILE A 342 -7.13 11.82 3.93
CA ILE A 342 -7.41 12.16 2.53
C ILE A 342 -6.95 13.59 2.22
N MET A 343 -7.01 14.47 3.22
CA MET A 343 -6.51 15.83 3.13
C MET A 343 -5.23 16.00 3.96
N ALA A 344 -4.21 16.57 3.33
CA ALA A 344 -2.98 16.98 4.00
C ALA A 344 -3.27 17.96 5.15
N PRO A 345 -2.66 17.75 6.34
CA PRO A 345 -2.87 18.64 7.48
C PRO A 345 -2.26 20.02 7.23
N ILE A 346 -2.86 21.03 7.87
CA ILE A 346 -2.27 22.37 7.94
C ILE A 346 -1.35 22.40 9.16
N VAL A 347 -0.07 22.67 8.94
CA VAL A 347 0.96 22.80 9.98
C VAL A 347 1.62 24.16 9.76
N ASP A 348 1.70 24.98 10.81
CA ASP A 348 2.31 26.31 10.74
C ASP A 348 1.72 27.20 9.61
N GLY A 349 0.41 27.10 9.38
CA GLY A 349 -0.31 27.89 8.38
C GLY A 349 -0.19 27.40 6.93
N ARG A 350 0.55 26.32 6.68
CA ARG A 350 0.74 25.72 5.34
C ARG A 350 0.19 24.30 5.26
N ARG A 351 -0.24 23.90 4.07
CA ARG A 351 -0.65 22.51 3.80
C ARG A 351 0.60 21.66 3.56
N GLU A 352 0.93 20.74 4.47
CA GLU A 352 2.12 19.89 4.33
C GLU A 352 1.84 18.66 3.47
N THR A 353 2.65 18.46 2.43
CA THR A 353 2.53 17.31 1.53
C THR A 353 2.77 16.00 2.26
N PHE A 354 1.93 15.01 1.94
CA PHE A 354 1.87 13.73 2.64
C PHE A 354 1.85 12.55 1.65
N ALA A 355 2.46 11.44 2.05
CA ALA A 355 2.43 10.17 1.34
C ALA A 355 1.11 9.42 1.54
N ASN A 356 0.28 9.28 0.51
CA ASN A 356 -0.88 8.40 0.58
C ASN A 356 -0.61 7.10 -0.20
N LEU A 357 -0.46 5.99 0.52
CA LEU A 357 -0.23 4.67 -0.06
C LEU A 357 -1.52 3.87 -0.08
N VAL A 358 -1.71 3.14 -1.17
CA VAL A 358 -2.82 2.21 -1.35
C VAL A 358 -2.29 0.80 -1.18
N TYR A 359 -2.84 0.08 -0.21
CA TYR A 359 -2.54 -1.33 0.03
C TYR A 359 -3.76 -2.19 -0.27
N ASP A 360 -3.54 -3.40 -0.76
CA ASP A 360 -4.64 -4.33 -1.03
C ASP A 360 -5.20 -4.95 0.26
N GLU A 361 -4.37 -5.08 1.29
CA GLU A 361 -4.68 -5.87 2.49
C GLU A 361 -4.93 -5.00 3.73
N PRO A 362 -5.89 -5.38 4.61
CA PRO A 362 -6.01 -4.82 5.96
C PRO A 362 -4.72 -4.98 6.78
N ARG A 363 -4.41 -3.99 7.62
CA ARG A 363 -3.20 -3.94 8.48
C ARG A 363 -3.50 -3.82 9.98
N ASP A 364 -4.66 -4.34 10.40
CA ASP A 364 -5.23 -4.15 11.74
C ASP A 364 -4.93 -5.27 12.74
N ILE A 365 -4.03 -6.19 12.40
CA ILE A 365 -3.63 -7.29 13.29
C ILE A 365 -2.62 -6.77 14.32
N ALA A 366 -2.87 -7.02 15.60
CA ALA A 366 -2.02 -6.56 16.68
C ALA A 366 -0.67 -7.29 16.71
N LEU A 367 0.42 -6.56 16.95
CA LEU A 367 1.74 -7.13 17.22
C LEU A 367 1.78 -7.74 18.64
N PRO A 368 2.23 -8.99 18.82
CA PRO A 368 2.50 -9.55 20.14
C PRO A 368 3.43 -8.68 21.00
N GLU A 369 3.05 -8.43 22.26
CA GLU A 369 3.75 -7.52 23.17
C GLU A 369 5.24 -7.88 23.35
N ARG A 370 5.57 -9.17 23.38
CA ARG A 370 6.97 -9.64 23.50
C ARG A 370 7.86 -9.31 22.29
N LEU A 371 7.27 -8.92 21.16
CA LEU A 371 8.00 -8.48 19.96
C LEU A 371 8.26 -6.97 19.97
N LEU A 372 7.66 -6.24 20.91
CA LEU A 372 7.98 -4.83 21.13
C LEU A 372 9.36 -4.72 21.79
N PRO A 373 10.28 -3.90 21.25
CA PRO A 373 11.57 -3.65 21.88
C PRO A 373 11.40 -2.95 23.23
N ASN A 374 12.05 -3.49 24.25
CA ASN A 374 12.14 -2.88 25.57
C ASN A 374 13.25 -1.82 25.64
N GLY A 375 13.25 -1.01 26.70
CA GLY A 375 14.36 -0.08 26.97
C GLY A 375 14.33 1.21 26.13
N GLN A 376 13.14 1.64 25.71
CA GLN A 376 12.96 2.92 25.03
C GLN A 376 13.54 4.07 25.86
N VAL A 377 14.41 4.87 25.25
CA VAL A 377 15.01 6.07 25.85
C VAL A 377 14.03 7.24 25.78
N SER A 378 13.40 7.42 24.61
CA SER A 378 12.40 8.45 24.35
C SER A 378 11.63 8.11 23.06
N GLY A 379 10.54 8.82 22.79
CA GLY A 379 9.84 8.70 21.52
C GLY A 379 8.51 9.45 21.51
N TYR A 380 7.87 9.45 20.35
CA TYR A 380 6.55 10.02 20.13
C TYR A 380 5.92 9.41 18.88
N GLY A 381 4.66 8.99 18.95
CA GLY A 381 3.93 8.46 17.80
C GLY A 381 4.61 7.23 17.21
N ALA A 382 4.98 7.31 15.93
CA ALA A 382 5.63 6.26 15.15
C ALA A 382 7.16 6.17 15.32
N LEU A 383 7.73 6.97 16.23
CA LEU A 383 9.16 7.17 16.43
C LEU A 383 9.60 6.80 17.84
N SER A 384 10.66 6.00 17.94
CA SER A 384 11.26 5.55 19.20
C SER A 384 12.79 5.56 19.13
N TRP A 385 13.43 6.03 20.20
CA TRP A 385 14.87 6.03 20.39
C TRP A 385 15.29 4.96 21.40
N TYR A 386 16.34 4.22 21.09
CA TYR A 386 16.94 3.19 21.95
C TYR A 386 18.45 3.37 22.04
N MET A 387 19.05 2.72 23.04
CA MET A 387 20.49 2.49 23.14
C MET A 387 20.73 0.98 23.12
N LEU A 388 21.67 0.51 22.30
CA LEU A 388 22.12 -0.87 22.34
C LEU A 388 23.00 -1.13 23.57
N ASP A 389 23.14 -2.41 23.93
CA ASP A 389 23.90 -2.87 25.10
C ASP A 389 25.39 -2.49 25.07
N ASP A 390 25.92 -2.14 23.90
CA ASP A 390 27.30 -1.62 23.76
C ASP A 390 27.49 -0.24 24.40
N GLY A 391 26.39 0.46 24.76
CA GLY A 391 26.40 1.80 25.34
C GLY A 391 26.95 2.89 24.40
N LYS A 392 27.09 2.59 23.11
CA LYS A 392 27.73 3.45 22.10
C LYS A 392 26.86 3.65 20.85
N THR A 393 25.94 2.74 20.58
CA THR A 393 25.11 2.75 19.38
C THR A 393 23.67 3.09 19.75
N ALA A 394 23.20 4.23 19.26
CA ALA A 394 21.80 4.61 19.32
C ALA A 394 21.01 3.97 18.17
N VAL A 395 19.74 3.65 18.41
CA VAL A 395 18.80 3.24 17.36
C VAL A 395 17.65 4.23 17.32
N LEU A 396 17.43 4.85 16.16
CA LEU A 396 16.20 5.55 15.82
C LEU A 396 15.32 4.57 15.06
N TRP A 397 14.35 3.96 15.74
CA TRP A 397 13.31 3.17 15.07
C TRP A 397 12.16 4.10 14.67
N MET A 398 11.94 4.21 13.38
CA MET A 398 10.94 5.10 12.81
C MET A 398 10.07 4.30 11.86
N SER A 399 8.94 3.84 12.38
CA SER A 399 7.95 3.04 11.65
C SER A 399 7.10 3.85 10.67
N SER A 400 7.04 5.18 10.83
CA SER A 400 6.40 6.11 9.91
C SER A 400 6.92 7.53 10.16
N PHE A 401 6.83 8.41 9.16
CA PHE A 401 7.00 9.86 9.28
C PHE A 401 5.68 10.58 9.67
N ASP A 402 4.63 9.81 9.91
CA ASP A 402 3.31 10.29 10.31
C ASP A 402 3.26 10.75 11.76
N GLY A 403 2.20 11.49 12.06
CA GLY A 403 1.88 11.98 13.39
C GLY A 403 1.74 13.50 13.41
N ARG A 404 1.63 14.06 14.62
CA ARG A 404 1.61 15.52 14.79
C ARG A 404 3.00 16.07 14.47
N ALA A 405 3.14 16.69 13.30
CA ALA A 405 4.43 17.15 12.75
C ALA A 405 5.34 17.82 13.78
N ASN A 406 4.84 18.81 14.51
CA ASN A 406 5.62 19.56 15.51
C ASN A 406 6.10 18.68 16.68
N GLU A 407 5.31 17.69 17.10
CA GLU A 407 5.68 16.78 18.18
C GLU A 407 6.67 15.72 17.73
N VAL A 408 6.53 15.21 16.50
CA VAL A 408 7.50 14.30 15.90
C VAL A 408 8.86 14.99 15.72
N ARG A 409 8.89 16.23 15.20
CA ARG A 409 10.13 17.02 15.06
C ARG A 409 10.80 17.29 16.40
N LYS A 410 10.04 17.61 17.46
CA LYS A 410 10.57 17.73 18.83
C LYS A 410 11.15 16.41 19.32
N ALA A 411 10.46 15.29 19.11
CA ALA A 411 10.92 13.97 19.54
C ALA A 411 12.21 13.53 18.83
N ILE A 412 12.40 13.91 17.57
CA ILE A 412 13.67 13.71 16.85
C ILE A 412 14.81 14.41 17.59
N VAL A 413 14.68 15.72 17.86
CA VAL A 413 15.75 16.52 18.47
C VAL A 413 16.00 16.12 19.94
N ASN A 414 14.93 15.95 20.72
CA ASN A 414 15.02 15.58 22.13
C ASN A 414 15.62 14.19 22.30
N GLY A 415 15.19 13.21 21.50
CA GLY A 415 15.72 11.86 21.59
C GLY A 415 17.18 11.78 21.15
N LEU A 416 17.56 12.53 20.11
CA LEU A 416 18.96 12.70 19.73
C LEU A 416 19.80 13.23 20.90
N LYS A 417 19.34 14.28 21.59
CA LYS A 417 20.02 14.81 22.77
C LYS A 417 20.14 13.73 23.87
N SER A 418 19.05 13.02 24.18
CA SER A 418 19.05 11.98 25.22
C SER A 418 20.01 10.83 24.93
N VAL A 419 20.12 10.36 23.68
CA VAL A 419 21.07 9.29 23.36
C VAL A 419 22.52 9.79 23.36
N LYS A 420 22.77 11.04 22.97
CA LYS A 420 24.11 11.66 23.06
C LYS A 420 24.56 11.81 24.51
N GLU A 421 23.66 12.23 25.41
CA GLU A 421 23.92 12.29 26.86
C GLU A 421 24.24 10.92 27.46
N LYS A 422 23.67 9.85 26.89
CA LYS A 422 23.99 8.45 27.23
C LYS A 422 25.29 7.92 26.58
N GLY A 423 26.01 8.75 25.84
CA GLY A 423 27.32 8.39 25.26
C GLY A 423 27.27 7.81 23.85
N ALA A 424 26.16 7.97 23.12
CA ALA A 424 26.06 7.52 21.73
C ALA A 424 27.09 8.21 20.83
N VAL A 425 27.83 7.39 20.09
CA VAL A 425 28.81 7.81 19.07
C VAL A 425 28.47 7.27 17.68
N ARG A 426 27.51 6.35 17.59
CA ARG A 426 26.98 5.77 16.34
C ARG A 426 25.47 5.80 16.33
N LEU A 427 24.87 5.81 15.13
CA LEU A 427 23.44 5.83 14.92
C LEU A 427 23.02 4.77 13.89
N LEU A 428 22.08 3.91 14.28
CA LEU A 428 21.28 3.10 13.36
C LEU A 428 19.91 3.74 13.18
N VAL A 429 19.52 4.02 11.95
CA VAL A 429 18.17 4.49 11.60
C VAL A 429 17.41 3.31 11.00
N ASP A 430 16.49 2.73 11.78
CA ASP A 430 15.66 1.63 11.33
C ASP A 430 14.34 2.17 10.74
N VAL A 431 14.16 1.93 9.45
CA VAL A 431 12.98 2.29 8.66
C VAL A 431 12.31 1.07 8.04
N THR A 432 12.44 -0.08 8.69
CA THR A 432 11.75 -1.32 8.32
C THR A 432 10.23 -1.10 8.30
N ASN A 433 9.56 -1.49 7.20
CA ASN A 433 8.13 -1.28 6.95
C ASN A 433 7.64 0.18 6.95
N ASN A 434 8.53 1.17 6.90
CA ASN A 434 8.13 2.56 6.94
C ASN A 434 7.45 3.00 5.63
N GLY A 435 6.13 3.17 5.67
CA GLY A 435 5.30 3.62 4.55
C GLY A 435 5.49 5.08 4.12
N GLY A 436 6.40 5.81 4.74
CA GLY A 436 6.59 7.23 4.50
C GLY A 436 5.77 8.08 5.46
N GLY A 437 5.19 9.16 4.94
CA GLY A 437 4.37 10.08 5.72
C GLY A 437 4.55 11.53 5.34
N LEU A 438 4.69 12.40 6.34
CA LEU A 438 4.95 13.83 6.12
C LEU A 438 6.34 14.04 5.49
N ILE A 439 6.34 14.56 4.26
CA ILE A 439 7.58 14.86 3.51
C ILE A 439 8.46 15.85 4.30
N CYS A 440 7.84 16.82 4.97
CA CYS A 440 8.58 17.81 5.75
C CYS A 440 9.20 17.27 7.03
N THR A 441 8.69 16.16 7.58
CA THR A 441 9.35 15.45 8.70
C THR A 441 10.58 14.69 8.20
N ALA A 442 10.51 14.05 7.04
CA ALA A 442 11.65 13.42 6.39
C ALA A 442 12.75 14.42 6.03
N SER A 443 12.35 15.56 5.46
CA SER A 443 13.23 16.70 5.20
C SER A 443 13.89 17.24 6.48
N PHE A 444 13.11 17.38 7.56
CA PHE A 444 13.63 17.81 8.85
C PHE A 444 14.65 16.83 9.44
N LEU A 445 14.37 15.52 9.43
CA LEU A 445 15.31 14.51 9.90
C LEU A 445 16.61 14.53 9.09
N HIS A 446 16.52 14.65 7.77
CA HIS A 446 17.68 14.83 6.91
C HIS A 446 18.51 16.06 7.34
N ARG A 447 17.88 17.22 7.55
CA ARG A 447 18.57 18.44 8.02
C ARG A 447 19.19 18.30 9.42
N VAL A 448 18.54 17.55 10.32
CA VAL A 448 19.07 17.27 11.67
C VAL A 448 20.33 16.40 11.61
N LEU A 449 20.33 15.36 10.79
CA LEU A 449 21.46 14.42 10.71
C LEU A 449 22.61 14.92 9.84
N ALA A 450 22.33 15.70 8.80
CA ALA A 450 23.35 16.27 7.92
C ALA A 450 24.05 17.52 8.52
N GLY A 451 23.43 18.16 9.50
CA GLY A 451 23.83 19.50 9.96
C GLY A 451 23.60 20.58 8.89
N PRO A 452 24.07 21.82 9.12
CA PRO A 452 24.03 22.87 8.11
C PRO A 452 24.93 22.48 6.92
N GLN A 453 24.39 22.53 5.71
CA GLN A 453 25.13 22.33 4.46
C GLN A 453 24.71 23.39 3.45
N PRO A 454 25.58 23.77 2.48
CA PRO A 454 25.23 24.74 1.45
C PRO A 454 23.93 24.39 0.74
N GLY A 455 22.98 25.34 0.74
CA GLY A 455 21.69 25.22 0.06
C GLY A 455 20.59 24.46 0.82
N LEU A 456 20.90 23.72 1.89
CA LEU A 456 19.86 22.99 2.65
C LEU A 456 18.88 23.90 3.40
N ASP A 457 19.30 25.12 3.74
CA ASP A 457 18.45 26.11 4.40
C ASP A 457 17.53 26.85 3.39
N VAL A 458 17.57 26.48 2.11
CA VAL A 458 16.68 26.97 1.04
C VAL A 458 15.90 25.82 0.41
N GLN A 459 16.59 24.72 0.11
CA GLN A 459 16.03 23.54 -0.52
C GLN A 459 16.77 22.30 0.01
N PRO A 460 16.17 21.53 0.93
CA PRO A 460 16.81 20.36 1.54
C PRO A 460 17.06 19.21 0.54
N GLY A 461 16.55 19.32 -0.69
CA GLY A 461 16.91 18.47 -1.82
C GLY A 461 15.72 17.78 -2.47
N LEU A 462 14.50 18.28 -2.26
CA LEU A 462 13.26 17.67 -2.71
C LEU A 462 12.59 18.50 -3.81
N ASP A 463 13.41 19.03 -4.73
CA ASP A 463 12.86 19.75 -5.86
C ASP A 463 11.97 18.86 -6.72
N GLY A 464 10.80 19.37 -7.09
CA GLY A 464 9.81 18.63 -7.83
C GLY A 464 9.49 19.25 -9.19
N SER A 465 8.58 18.60 -9.88
CA SER A 465 7.82 19.16 -11.00
C SER A 465 6.48 18.46 -11.05
N VAL A 466 5.45 19.14 -11.53
CA VAL A 466 4.10 18.59 -11.68
C VAL A 466 3.82 18.34 -13.15
N ARG A 467 3.15 17.21 -13.47
CA ARG A 467 2.76 16.92 -14.85
C ARG A 467 1.71 17.94 -15.29
N ALA A 468 2.05 18.72 -16.31
CA ALA A 468 1.33 19.91 -16.75
C ALA A 468 0.60 19.63 -18.06
N GLN A 469 -0.27 18.62 -18.08
CA GLN A 469 -1.12 18.36 -19.25
C GLN A 469 -2.22 19.44 -19.39
N ASP A 470 -2.98 19.36 -20.48
CA ASP A 470 -3.95 20.40 -20.84
C ASP A 470 -5.01 20.64 -19.75
N LEU A 471 -5.46 19.60 -19.04
CA LEU A 471 -6.43 19.75 -17.95
C LEU A 471 -5.82 20.45 -16.70
N PRO A 472 -4.68 20.00 -16.12
CA PRO A 472 -3.97 20.74 -15.07
C PRO A 472 -3.74 22.23 -15.38
N GLN A 473 -3.28 22.55 -16.60
CA GLN A 473 -3.03 23.94 -17.01
C GLN A 473 -4.32 24.76 -17.01
N LYS A 474 -5.43 24.22 -17.56
CA LYS A 474 -6.74 24.88 -17.54
C LYS A 474 -7.28 25.07 -16.12
N MET A 475 -7.01 24.13 -15.22
CA MET A 475 -7.37 24.25 -13.82
C MET A 475 -6.65 25.44 -13.17
N VAL A 476 -5.33 25.55 -13.32
CA VAL A 476 -4.57 26.68 -12.75
C VAL A 476 -5.00 28.00 -13.39
N ALA A 477 -5.18 28.05 -14.71
CA ALA A 477 -5.68 29.24 -15.41
C ALA A 477 -7.04 29.71 -14.87
N LYS A 478 -7.94 28.78 -14.56
CA LYS A 478 -9.24 29.10 -13.94
C LYS A 478 -9.09 29.57 -12.50
N ILE A 479 -8.21 28.96 -11.72
CA ILE A 479 -7.94 29.33 -10.32
C ILE A 479 -7.41 30.77 -10.25
N VAL A 480 -6.37 31.10 -11.02
CA VAL A 480 -5.76 32.45 -11.00
C VAL A 480 -6.69 33.54 -11.53
N ALA A 481 -7.71 33.16 -12.31
CA ALA A 481 -8.78 34.05 -12.78
C ALA A 481 -9.94 34.20 -11.76
N GLY A 482 -9.77 33.77 -10.51
CA GLY A 482 -10.81 33.86 -9.47
C GLY A 482 -11.95 32.85 -9.66
N GLY A 483 -11.69 31.74 -10.34
CA GLY A 483 -12.69 30.76 -10.72
C GLY A 483 -12.99 29.67 -9.69
N LEU A 484 -12.41 29.75 -8.49
CA LEU A 484 -12.78 28.88 -7.37
C LEU A 484 -14.03 29.43 -6.67
N PRO A 485 -15.00 28.58 -6.31
CA PRO A 485 -16.10 28.98 -5.43
C PRO A 485 -15.58 29.58 -4.12
N GLU A 486 -16.36 30.48 -3.53
CA GLU A 486 -16.01 31.09 -2.24
C GLU A 486 -15.90 30.00 -1.15
N GLY A 487 -14.75 29.96 -0.46
CA GLY A 487 -14.46 28.96 0.56
C GLY A 487 -13.79 27.67 0.07
N ASP A 488 -13.68 27.46 -1.25
CA ASP A 488 -13.01 26.29 -1.80
C ASP A 488 -11.49 26.46 -1.84
N THR A 489 -10.75 25.35 -1.67
CA THR A 489 -9.30 25.30 -1.81
C THR A 489 -8.90 24.24 -2.85
N SER A 490 -7.79 24.46 -3.56
CA SER A 490 -7.27 23.53 -4.54
C SER A 490 -5.80 23.25 -4.26
N TYR A 491 -5.34 22.01 -4.49
CA TYR A 491 -3.91 21.72 -4.48
C TYR A 491 -3.17 22.52 -5.55
N TYR A 492 -3.81 22.82 -6.67
CA TYR A 492 -3.24 23.58 -7.78
C TYR A 492 -3.18 25.10 -7.54
N THR A 493 -3.63 25.60 -6.38
CA THR A 493 -3.50 27.01 -6.01
C THR A 493 -2.02 27.43 -5.96
N PRO A 494 -1.62 28.53 -6.63
CA PRO A 494 -0.20 28.91 -6.74
C PRO A 494 0.52 29.08 -5.41
N SER A 495 -0.10 29.74 -4.43
CA SER A 495 0.48 30.01 -3.11
C SER A 495 0.79 28.76 -2.27
N ASN A 496 0.34 27.58 -2.70
CA ASN A 496 0.77 26.32 -2.10
C ASN A 496 2.20 25.92 -2.49
N TYR A 497 2.83 26.55 -3.48
CA TYR A 497 4.11 26.13 -4.04
C TYR A 497 5.15 27.25 -4.02
N LYS A 498 6.42 26.84 -4.05
CA LYS A 498 7.59 27.71 -4.11
C LYS A 498 8.39 27.43 -5.38
N ASN A 499 9.15 28.42 -5.83
CA ASN A 499 10.20 28.17 -6.81
C ASN A 499 11.42 27.51 -6.17
N SER A 500 12.38 27.08 -6.98
CA SER A 500 13.63 26.45 -6.51
C SER A 500 14.54 27.34 -5.64
N GLN A 501 14.20 28.63 -5.47
CA GLN A 501 14.90 29.57 -4.58
C GLN A 501 14.14 29.81 -3.26
N GLY A 502 13.08 29.05 -3.00
CA GLY A 502 12.28 29.15 -1.77
C GLY A 502 11.30 30.33 -1.75
N VAL A 503 11.04 30.98 -2.90
CA VAL A 503 10.08 32.09 -3.00
C VAL A 503 8.70 31.53 -3.36
N GLU A 504 7.69 31.88 -2.58
CA GLU A 504 6.29 31.52 -2.81
C GLU A 504 5.73 32.16 -4.08
N TYR A 505 4.90 31.42 -4.81
CA TYR A 505 4.22 31.96 -5.98
C TYR A 505 3.06 32.88 -5.57
N ALA A 506 2.89 33.99 -6.29
CA ALA A 506 1.74 34.88 -6.12
C ALA A 506 0.43 34.20 -6.53
N ASP A 507 -0.68 34.55 -5.90
CA ASP A 507 -2.00 33.93 -6.16
C ASP A 507 -2.48 34.05 -7.62
N ASN A 508 -2.01 35.07 -8.33
CA ASN A 508 -2.33 35.32 -9.74
C ASN A 508 -1.28 34.73 -10.71
N PHE A 509 -0.29 33.97 -10.22
CA PHE A 509 0.77 33.40 -11.04
C PHE A 509 0.40 32.01 -11.54
N ASN A 510 0.33 31.84 -12.86
CA ASN A 510 0.10 30.53 -13.48
C ASN A 510 1.41 29.72 -13.55
N TRP A 511 1.71 28.99 -12.47
CA TRP A 511 2.95 28.20 -12.33
C TRP A 511 3.05 26.94 -13.22
N LEU A 512 2.03 26.67 -14.05
CA LEU A 512 2.07 25.63 -15.08
C LEU A 512 2.23 26.17 -16.50
N ASP A 513 2.35 27.49 -16.67
CA ASP A 513 2.44 28.17 -17.97
C ASP A 513 3.66 29.12 -18.01
N PRO A 514 4.58 28.98 -19.00
CA PRO A 514 4.60 27.94 -20.02
C PRO A 514 4.99 26.58 -19.45
N PRO A 515 4.47 25.45 -19.96
CA PRO A 515 4.98 24.14 -19.57
C PRO A 515 6.37 23.88 -20.17
N VAL A 516 7.15 23.04 -19.49
CA VAL A 516 8.37 22.42 -20.02
C VAL A 516 7.99 21.19 -20.82
N ASN A 517 8.19 21.24 -22.13
CA ASN A 517 8.02 20.08 -23.00
C ASN A 517 9.18 19.10 -22.80
N VAL A 518 8.85 17.82 -22.63
CA VAL A 518 9.83 16.73 -22.49
C VAL A 518 9.48 15.58 -23.43
N GLN A 519 10.46 14.78 -23.80
CA GLN A 519 10.26 13.53 -24.55
C GLN A 519 10.51 12.36 -23.62
N VAL A 520 9.49 11.54 -23.38
CA VAL A 520 9.55 10.36 -22.51
C VAL A 520 9.24 9.14 -23.36
N ASN A 521 10.23 8.25 -23.52
CA ASN A 521 10.08 7.04 -24.35
C ASN A 521 9.58 7.32 -25.78
N GLY A 522 9.98 8.47 -26.36
CA GLY A 522 9.56 8.90 -27.71
C GLY A 522 8.17 9.54 -27.77
N ILE A 523 7.50 9.71 -26.63
CA ILE A 523 6.20 10.39 -26.51
C ILE A 523 6.41 11.78 -25.89
N SER A 524 5.78 12.78 -26.48
CA SER A 524 5.79 14.14 -25.93
C SER A 524 4.99 14.18 -24.62
N ASP A 525 5.57 14.80 -23.59
CA ASP A 525 4.93 15.08 -22.31
C ASP A 525 5.20 16.54 -21.90
N LYS A 526 4.47 17.02 -20.89
CA LYS A 526 4.53 18.40 -20.40
C LYS A 526 4.62 18.38 -18.88
N PHE A 527 5.58 19.12 -18.33
CA PHE A 527 5.76 19.30 -16.89
C PHE A 527 5.87 20.78 -16.54
N SER A 528 5.66 21.14 -15.29
CA SER A 528 5.93 22.48 -14.78
C SER A 528 7.43 22.81 -14.83
N GLN A 529 7.80 24.07 -14.61
CA GLN A 529 9.15 24.40 -14.16
C GLN A 529 9.47 23.67 -12.85
N LYS A 530 10.75 23.62 -12.52
CA LYS A 530 11.24 23.09 -11.25
C LYS A 530 10.63 23.87 -10.08
N ILE A 531 9.91 23.17 -9.21
CA ILE A 531 9.32 23.73 -7.99
C ILE A 531 10.18 23.36 -6.79
N GLY A 532 10.28 24.30 -5.85
CA GLY A 532 10.93 24.09 -4.56
C GLY A 532 10.02 23.29 -3.62
N ASP A 533 10.59 22.83 -2.51
CA ASP A 533 9.80 22.25 -1.44
C ASP A 533 9.09 23.34 -0.63
N THR A 534 8.13 22.93 0.19
CA THR A 534 7.32 23.84 1.00
C THR A 534 7.64 23.71 2.50
N CYS A 535 8.72 23.01 2.83
CA CYS A 535 9.02 22.56 4.19
C CYS A 535 9.74 23.59 5.04
N LEU A 536 10.32 24.61 4.42
CA LEU A 536 11.00 25.71 5.10
C LEU A 536 10.10 26.96 5.25
N PRO A 537 10.20 27.68 6.38
CA PRO A 537 11.00 27.36 7.56
C PRO A 537 10.43 26.18 8.36
N PHE A 538 11.26 25.53 9.19
CA PHE A 538 10.80 24.54 10.16
C PHE A 538 10.38 25.22 11.47
N SER A 539 9.28 24.78 12.08
CA SER A 539 8.86 25.21 13.42
C SER A 539 9.85 24.84 14.52
N GLN A 540 10.52 23.70 14.37
CA GLN A 540 11.57 23.25 15.28
C GLN A 540 12.94 23.64 14.73
N VAL A 541 13.78 24.24 15.58
CA VAL A 541 15.15 24.58 15.21
C VAL A 541 16.00 23.30 15.14
N PRO A 542 16.56 22.94 13.98
CA PRO A 542 17.48 21.81 13.87
C PRO A 542 18.84 22.16 14.51
N PRO A 543 19.66 21.17 14.89
CA PRO A 543 21.03 21.42 15.36
C PRO A 543 21.87 22.23 14.36
N ASP A 544 22.76 23.07 14.90
CA ASP A 544 23.74 23.89 14.18
C ASP A 544 25.01 23.12 13.81
N THR A 545 25.12 21.88 14.27
CA THR A 545 26.25 20.99 14.03
C THR A 545 25.76 19.60 13.66
N GLN A 546 26.56 18.89 12.86
CA GLN A 546 26.30 17.50 12.53
C GLN A 546 26.46 16.62 13.79
N PRO A 547 25.44 15.83 14.19
CA PRO A 547 25.46 15.12 15.47
C PRO A 547 26.33 13.84 15.49
N PHE A 548 26.51 13.23 14.31
CA PHE A 548 27.35 12.05 14.10
C PHE A 548 28.04 12.18 12.74
N ALA A 549 29.32 11.80 12.65
CA ALA A 549 29.99 11.68 11.36
C ALA A 549 29.24 10.70 10.45
N PHE A 550 29.23 10.93 9.15
CA PHE A 550 28.43 10.16 8.19
C PHE A 550 28.78 8.66 8.22
N GLU A 551 30.07 8.31 8.39
CA GLU A 551 30.53 6.93 8.51
C GLU A 551 30.03 6.21 9.78
N ASN A 552 29.53 6.96 10.77
CA ASN A 552 28.94 6.45 12.01
C ASN A 552 27.41 6.37 11.96
N ILE A 553 26.80 6.64 10.81
CA ILE A 553 25.36 6.49 10.57
C ILE A 553 25.15 5.34 9.60
N ALA A 554 24.20 4.45 9.91
CA ALA A 554 23.70 3.45 8.96
C ALA A 554 22.17 3.40 8.97
N ILE A 555 21.57 3.09 7.82
CA ILE A 555 20.12 2.93 7.65
C ILE A 555 19.80 1.46 7.44
N ILE A 556 18.83 0.94 8.18
CA ILE A 556 18.32 -0.43 8.07
C ILE A 556 16.91 -0.38 7.50
N SER A 557 16.62 -1.25 6.52
CA SER A 557 15.29 -1.39 5.93
C SER A 557 15.02 -2.85 5.54
N ASN A 558 13.79 -3.18 5.18
CA ASN A 558 13.43 -4.42 4.48
C ASN A 558 13.01 -4.15 3.01
N GLY A 559 13.44 -3.01 2.46
CA GLY A 559 13.06 -2.57 1.12
C GLY A 559 11.66 -1.95 1.02
N ARG A 560 10.89 -1.88 2.11
CA ARG A 560 9.54 -1.26 2.15
C ARG A 560 9.54 0.17 2.72
N CYS A 561 10.64 0.90 2.55
CA CYS A 561 10.77 2.31 2.92
C CYS A 561 10.19 3.18 1.79
N ALA A 562 8.91 3.51 1.87
CA ALA A 562 8.15 4.16 0.79
C ALA A 562 8.08 5.68 0.95
N SER A 563 7.81 6.38 -0.15
CA SER A 563 7.49 7.81 -0.20
C SER A 563 8.43 8.72 0.61
N ALA A 564 7.96 9.45 1.63
CA ALA A 564 8.82 10.31 2.45
C ALA A 564 10.05 9.55 3.03
N CYS A 565 9.91 8.26 3.31
CA CYS A 565 11.02 7.42 3.72
C CYS A 565 12.02 7.17 2.59
N SER A 566 11.56 6.87 1.38
CA SER A 566 12.46 6.69 0.23
C SER A 566 13.23 7.98 -0.03
N LEU A 567 12.55 9.14 0.00
CA LEU A 567 13.19 10.45 -0.15
C LEU A 567 14.31 10.67 0.87
N PHE A 568 14.04 10.40 2.16
CA PHE A 568 15.07 10.51 3.21
C PHE A 568 16.25 9.56 2.95
N SER A 569 15.98 8.26 2.76
CA SER A 569 17.04 7.25 2.63
C SER A 569 17.88 7.43 1.37
N ILE A 570 17.26 7.78 0.23
CA ILE A 570 17.94 8.06 -1.03
C ILE A 570 18.80 9.32 -0.89
N LEU A 571 18.30 10.40 -0.29
CA LEU A 571 19.09 11.61 -0.06
C LEU A 571 20.31 11.32 0.82
N MET A 572 20.12 10.62 1.94
CA MET A 572 21.23 10.27 2.84
C MET A 572 22.30 9.44 2.13
N ARG A 573 21.89 8.47 1.31
CA ARG A 573 22.83 7.65 0.53
C ARG A 573 23.51 8.43 -0.59
N THR A 574 22.76 9.14 -1.42
CA THR A 574 23.28 9.76 -2.65
C THR A 574 24.11 11.00 -2.37
N LYS A 575 23.78 11.79 -1.33
CA LYS A 575 24.53 13.01 -0.99
C LYS A 575 25.70 12.75 -0.05
N TYR A 576 25.58 11.79 0.87
CA TYR A 576 26.58 11.60 1.95
C TYR A 576 27.17 10.19 2.01
N ASN A 577 26.80 9.31 1.08
CA ASN A 577 27.28 7.93 1.03
C ASN A 577 27.02 7.14 2.33
N ILE A 578 25.91 7.43 3.01
CA ILE A 578 25.50 6.69 4.21
C ILE A 578 25.38 5.20 3.91
N LYS A 579 25.81 4.37 4.86
CA LYS A 579 25.69 2.92 4.73
C LYS A 579 24.24 2.49 4.83
N THR A 580 23.77 1.67 3.90
CA THR A 580 22.40 1.13 3.96
C THR A 580 22.40 -0.40 3.91
N VAL A 581 21.54 -1.01 4.74
CA VAL A 581 21.45 -2.45 4.94
C VAL A 581 20.00 -2.90 4.75
N VAL A 582 19.80 -4.02 4.04
CA VAL A 582 18.47 -4.63 3.88
C VAL A 582 18.35 -5.95 4.60
N LEU A 583 17.21 -6.15 5.26
CA LEU A 583 16.75 -7.41 5.84
C LEU A 583 15.80 -8.14 4.87
N GLY A 584 16.07 -9.41 4.60
CA GLY A 584 15.29 -10.26 3.71
C GLY A 584 15.79 -10.26 2.27
N GLY A 585 14.86 -10.49 1.35
CA GLY A 585 15.10 -10.68 -0.09
C GLY A 585 15.39 -12.14 -0.43
N LYS A 586 15.32 -12.47 -1.72
CA LYS A 586 15.68 -13.79 -2.25
C LYS A 586 17.21 -13.90 -2.37
N PRO A 587 17.82 -15.06 -2.04
CA PRO A 587 19.22 -15.34 -2.34
C PRO A 587 19.58 -15.03 -3.79
N GLU A 588 20.81 -14.57 -4.02
CA GLU A 588 21.36 -14.26 -5.34
C GLU A 588 20.63 -13.13 -6.11
N THR A 589 19.60 -12.52 -5.53
CA THR A 589 18.86 -11.41 -6.13
C THR A 589 19.29 -10.12 -5.45
N THR A 590 19.89 -9.20 -6.22
CA THR A 590 20.33 -7.90 -5.68
C THR A 590 19.13 -7.06 -5.25
N GLN A 591 19.07 -6.68 -3.98
CA GLN A 591 18.04 -5.77 -3.50
C GLN A 591 18.15 -4.39 -4.18
N GLN A 592 17.03 -3.94 -4.73
CA GLN A 592 16.88 -2.60 -5.29
C GLN A 592 16.22 -1.67 -4.28
N TYR A 593 16.48 -0.37 -4.42
CA TYR A 593 15.86 0.64 -3.58
C TYR A 593 14.34 0.70 -3.78
N CYS A 594 13.65 1.11 -2.73
CA CYS A 594 12.21 1.29 -2.77
C CYS A 594 11.87 2.57 -3.55
N VAL A 595 11.13 2.43 -4.65
CA VAL A 595 10.45 3.53 -5.32
C VAL A 595 8.96 3.26 -5.30
N THR A 596 8.24 4.26 -4.83
CA THR A 596 6.79 4.35 -4.86
C THR A 596 6.46 5.75 -5.37
N GLY A 597 5.85 5.88 -6.54
CA GLY A 597 5.18 7.11 -6.93
C GLY A 597 5.99 8.39 -6.99
N SER A 598 6.97 8.42 -7.88
CA SER A 598 7.46 9.57 -8.64
C SER A 598 8.81 9.10 -9.19
N GLN A 599 9.05 9.28 -10.49
CA GLN A 599 10.41 9.13 -10.96
C GLN A 599 11.23 10.27 -10.39
N GLU A 600 11.80 10.02 -9.21
CA GLU A 600 12.92 10.79 -8.74
C GLU A 600 13.97 10.72 -9.84
N ARG A 601 14.24 11.86 -10.47
CA ARG A 601 15.20 11.97 -11.57
C ARG A 601 16.63 11.93 -10.99
N TYR A 602 16.93 11.00 -10.07
CA TYR A 602 18.25 10.75 -9.54
C TYR A 602 19.04 9.85 -10.50
N PRO A 603 20.36 10.06 -10.62
CA PRO A 603 21.18 9.36 -11.61
C PRO A 603 21.24 7.87 -11.32
N ARG A 604 21.05 7.05 -12.38
CA ARG A 604 21.56 5.70 -12.72
C ARG A 604 22.31 4.84 -11.65
N THR A 605 21.97 4.90 -10.38
CA THR A 605 22.55 4.03 -9.35
C THR A 605 21.44 3.15 -8.79
N SER A 606 21.21 2.03 -9.45
CA SER A 606 20.30 0.97 -8.99
C SER A 606 20.83 0.19 -7.77
N ARG A 607 22.06 0.46 -7.34
CA ARG A 607 22.72 -0.15 -6.16
C ARG A 607 22.92 0.88 -5.07
N LEU A 608 21.98 0.95 -4.13
CA LEU A 608 22.09 1.81 -2.94
C LEU A 608 22.37 1.04 -1.65
N PHE A 609 22.11 -0.27 -1.63
CA PHE A 609 22.38 -1.15 -0.48
C PHE A 609 23.79 -1.70 -0.50
N ASP A 610 24.49 -1.54 0.63
CA ASP A 610 25.86 -2.04 0.80
C ASP A 610 25.87 -3.50 1.28
N LYS A 611 24.81 -3.95 1.95
CA LYS A 611 24.70 -5.31 2.48
C LYS A 611 23.24 -5.78 2.53
N GLN A 612 23.04 -7.05 2.18
CA GLN A 612 21.79 -7.77 2.38
C GLN A 612 22.01 -8.84 3.46
N LEU A 613 21.09 -8.90 4.42
CA LEU A 613 21.11 -9.84 5.54
C LEU A 613 19.79 -10.63 5.52
N SER A 614 19.81 -11.89 5.97
CA SER A 614 18.56 -12.54 6.36
C SER A 614 18.03 -11.92 7.65
N ARG A 615 16.74 -12.17 7.94
CA ARG A 615 16.20 -11.86 9.26
C ARG A 615 16.84 -12.72 10.35
#